data_AF-A0A938JW96-F1
#
_entry.id   AF-A0A938JW96-F1
#
_cell.length_a   1.000
_cell.length_b   1.000
_cell.length_c   1.000
_cell.angle_alpha   90.00
_cell.angle_beta   90.00
_cell.angle_gamma   90.00
#
_symmetry.space_group_name_H-M   'P 1'
#
loop_
_entity.id
_entity.type
_entity.pdbx_description
1 polymer ?
#
loop_
_entity_poly.entity_id
_entity_poly.type
_entity_poly.pdbx_seq_one_letter_code
_entity_poly.pdbx_strand_id
1 'polypeptide(L)'
;MRDYTVGGPEAKNAEENNLVEADWYRPELDRETMRALMVRSNGIAARDTILWLVLLVGSGVLAYLVRGTWWAIPAFALYGVMYGSASDARWHECGHRTAFRSRRTNDVIYHIAAFMDFREPISWRWSHARHHSDTIIVGRDPEIAFQRGAPLLNTLLELFAIRTIVAESKKLFLNSIGRPTTEQADFQPREEMPGSILWSRIYIAAFAGVSVWCIVVGSVLPAMFIGLPTIYGRWLMVVYGITQHA
;
A
#
# COMPACT_ATOMS: atom_id res chain seq x y z
N MET A 1 -11.50 0.74 -25.68
CA MET A 1 -11.14 0.65 -24.24
C MET A 1 -10.53 1.99 -23.88
N ARG A 2 -10.89 2.62 -22.75
CA ARG A 2 -10.29 3.90 -22.33
C ARG A 2 -8.80 3.70 -21.98
N ASP A 3 -7.99 4.72 -22.18
CA ASP A 3 -6.57 4.72 -21.78
C ASP A 3 -6.45 5.21 -20.33
N TYR A 4 -6.06 4.30 -19.43
CA TYR A 4 -5.93 4.60 -18.00
C TYR A 4 -4.56 5.14 -17.60
N THR A 5 -3.64 5.32 -18.56
CA THR A 5 -2.29 5.82 -18.29
C THR A 5 -2.36 7.20 -17.66
N VAL A 6 -1.72 7.39 -16.49
CA VAL A 6 -1.68 8.69 -15.81
C VAL A 6 -0.90 9.70 -16.66
N GLY A 7 -1.49 10.88 -16.88
CA GLY A 7 -0.96 11.90 -17.80
C GLY A 7 -1.15 11.56 -19.28
N GLY A 8 -1.90 10.50 -19.61
CA GLY A 8 -2.28 10.11 -20.97
C GLY A 8 -3.39 10.97 -21.58
N PRO A 9 -3.96 10.56 -22.73
CA PRO A 9 -5.00 11.33 -23.42
C PRO A 9 -6.25 11.64 -22.58
N GLU A 10 -6.66 10.71 -21.70
CA GLU A 10 -7.85 10.88 -20.85
C GLU A 10 -7.64 11.96 -19.76
N ALA A 11 -6.40 12.29 -19.38
CA ALA A 11 -6.14 13.41 -18.47
C ALA A 11 -6.60 14.74 -19.07
N LYS A 12 -6.33 14.98 -20.36
CA LYS A 12 -6.79 16.19 -21.05
C LYS A 12 -8.30 16.25 -21.15
N ASN A 13 -8.92 15.10 -21.44
CA ASN A 13 -10.38 14.97 -21.46
C ASN A 13 -10.97 15.32 -20.08
N ALA A 14 -10.37 14.85 -18.99
CA ALA A 14 -10.78 15.20 -17.63
C ALA A 14 -10.65 16.71 -17.34
N GLU A 15 -9.56 17.34 -17.78
CA GLU A 15 -9.36 18.79 -17.64
C GLU A 15 -10.40 19.58 -18.43
N GLU A 16 -10.63 19.23 -19.71
CA GLU A 16 -11.62 19.88 -20.58
C GLU A 16 -13.05 19.77 -20.04
N ASN A 17 -13.34 18.72 -19.26
CA ASN A 17 -14.64 18.51 -18.62
C ASN A 17 -14.71 19.05 -17.18
N ASN A 18 -13.70 19.80 -16.71
CA ASN A 18 -13.61 20.36 -15.36
C ASN A 18 -13.72 19.30 -14.25
N LEU A 19 -13.15 18.12 -14.47
CA LEU A 19 -13.14 17.05 -13.48
C LEU A 19 -11.90 17.11 -12.58
N VAL A 20 -10.81 17.71 -13.05
CA VAL A 20 -9.54 17.82 -12.30
C VAL A 20 -9.62 18.91 -11.25
N GLU A 21 -9.33 18.56 -9.99
CA GLU A 21 -9.43 19.48 -8.85
C GLU A 21 -10.77 20.23 -8.80
N ALA A 22 -11.85 19.55 -9.24
CA ALA A 22 -13.17 20.14 -9.34
C ALA A 22 -13.68 20.65 -7.98
N ASP A 23 -14.50 21.70 -8.02
CA ASP A 23 -15.18 22.18 -6.81
C ASP A 23 -16.39 21.28 -6.49
N TRP A 24 -16.08 20.14 -5.86
CA TRP A 24 -17.08 19.19 -5.40
C TRP A 24 -17.97 19.80 -4.32
N TYR A 25 -19.22 19.34 -4.24
CA TYR A 25 -20.11 19.70 -3.16
C TYR A 25 -19.45 19.46 -1.79
N ARG A 26 -19.48 20.47 -0.94
CA ARG A 26 -19.02 20.40 0.45
C ARG A 26 -20.21 20.73 1.34
N PRO A 27 -20.57 19.88 2.31
CA PRO A 27 -21.64 20.20 3.24
C PRO A 27 -21.28 21.44 4.05
N GLU A 28 -22.25 22.32 4.27
CA GLU A 28 -22.08 23.47 5.16
C GLU A 28 -21.99 22.98 6.61
N LEU A 29 -20.78 23.01 7.17
CA LEU A 29 -20.49 22.65 8.55
C LEU A 29 -19.76 23.81 9.22
N ASP A 30 -20.21 24.19 10.41
CA ASP A 30 -19.52 25.21 11.18
C ASP A 30 -18.14 24.70 11.65
N ARG A 31 -17.23 25.64 11.95
CA ARG A 31 -15.85 25.33 12.31
C ARG A 31 -15.74 24.54 13.61
N GLU A 32 -16.69 24.69 14.54
CA GLU A 32 -16.68 24.00 15.82
C GLU A 32 -17.06 22.53 15.63
N THR A 33 -18.14 22.26 14.90
CA THR A 33 -18.55 20.90 14.52
C THR A 33 -17.43 20.18 13.75
N MET A 34 -16.82 20.83 12.76
CA MET A 34 -15.72 20.23 12.00
C MET A 34 -14.53 19.88 12.90
N ARG A 35 -14.16 20.76 13.83
CA ARG A 35 -13.09 20.48 14.80
C ARG A 35 -13.42 19.31 15.72
N ALA A 36 -14.66 19.21 16.19
CA ALA A 36 -15.11 18.12 17.05
C ALA A 36 -15.03 16.75 16.33
N LEU A 37 -15.41 16.71 15.05
CA LEU A 37 -15.36 15.49 14.23
C LEU A 37 -13.93 15.06 13.88
N MET A 38 -12.97 16.00 13.84
CA MET A 38 -11.57 15.72 13.51
C MET A 38 -10.70 15.35 14.73
N VAL A 39 -11.28 15.20 15.93
CA VAL A 39 -10.51 14.87 17.14
C VAL A 39 -9.94 13.45 17.05
N ARG A 40 -8.61 13.37 16.97
CA ARG A 40 -7.88 12.08 16.95
C ARG A 40 -7.80 11.45 18.33
N SER A 41 -8.01 10.13 18.39
CA SER A 41 -7.88 9.31 19.60
C SER A 41 -6.66 8.38 19.53
N ASN A 42 -5.58 8.76 20.21
CA ASN A 42 -4.39 7.91 20.33
C ASN A 42 -4.70 6.55 20.96
N GLY A 43 -5.66 6.48 21.89
CA GLY A 43 -6.00 5.24 22.58
C GLY A 43 -6.61 4.19 21.65
N ILE A 44 -7.53 4.61 20.78
CA ILE A 44 -8.15 3.72 19.79
C ILE A 44 -7.09 3.25 18.77
N ALA A 45 -6.35 4.19 18.18
CA ALA A 45 -5.30 3.87 17.22
C ALA A 45 -4.21 2.96 17.82
N ALA A 46 -3.81 3.19 19.08
CA ALA A 46 -2.84 2.36 19.77
C ALA A 46 -3.38 0.94 20.03
N ARG A 47 -4.62 0.81 20.52
CA ARG A 47 -5.27 -0.49 20.74
C ARG A 47 -5.27 -1.32 19.46
N ASP A 48 -5.74 -0.73 18.35
CA ASP A 48 -5.89 -1.46 17.08
C ASP A 48 -4.55 -1.77 16.42
N THR A 49 -3.52 -0.94 16.67
CA THR A 49 -2.14 -1.20 16.25
C THR A 49 -1.49 -2.30 17.08
N ILE A 50 -1.62 -2.24 18.41
CA ILE A 50 -1.05 -3.25 19.32
C ILE A 50 -1.71 -4.61 19.09
N LEU A 51 -3.04 -4.65 18.95
CA LEU A 51 -3.76 -5.88 18.64
C LEU A 51 -3.25 -6.51 17.35
N TRP A 52 -3.08 -5.71 16.29
CA TRP A 52 -2.52 -6.18 15.02
C TRP A 52 -1.10 -6.73 15.19
N LEU A 53 -0.21 -6.02 15.90
CA LEU A 53 1.16 -6.49 16.14
C LEU A 53 1.19 -7.77 16.98
N VAL A 54 0.36 -7.88 18.01
CA VAL A 54 0.24 -9.09 18.84
C VAL A 54 -0.25 -10.27 18.01
N LEU A 55 -1.26 -10.08 17.16
CA LEU A 55 -1.75 -11.14 16.27
C LEU A 55 -0.74 -11.51 15.18
N LEU A 56 -0.04 -10.53 14.61
CA LEU A 56 1.02 -10.75 13.62
C LEU A 56 2.17 -11.56 14.23
N VAL A 57 2.71 -11.12 15.36
CA VAL A 57 3.81 -11.82 16.04
C VAL A 57 3.35 -13.18 16.55
N GLY A 58 2.17 -13.25 17.17
CA GLY A 58 1.61 -14.49 17.70
C GLY A 58 1.37 -15.54 16.62
N SER A 59 0.77 -15.16 15.48
CA SER A 59 0.58 -16.05 14.34
C SER A 59 1.92 -16.43 13.67
N GLY A 60 2.90 -15.53 13.63
CA GLY A 60 4.24 -15.84 13.13
C GLY A 60 4.99 -16.85 14.01
N VAL A 61 4.94 -16.67 15.33
CA VAL A 61 5.47 -17.63 16.31
C VAL A 61 4.77 -18.98 16.17
N LEU A 62 3.44 -19.00 16.06
CA LEU A 62 2.68 -20.22 15.83
C LEU A 62 3.14 -20.92 14.55
N ALA A 63 3.22 -20.20 13.43
CA ALA A 63 3.66 -20.73 12.14
C ALA A 63 5.08 -21.29 12.20
N TYR A 64 5.98 -20.64 12.95
CA TYR A 64 7.31 -21.15 13.22
C TYR A 64 7.27 -22.44 14.04
N LEU A 65 6.52 -22.49 15.14
CA LEU A 65 6.49 -23.66 16.03
C LEU A 65 5.94 -24.91 15.35
N VAL A 66 4.93 -24.76 14.49
CA VAL A 66 4.31 -25.89 13.78
C VAL A 66 4.91 -26.16 12.40
N ARG A 67 6.01 -25.46 12.04
CA ARG A 67 6.71 -25.61 10.76
C ARG A 67 7.12 -27.07 10.56
N GLY A 68 6.81 -27.64 9.40
CA GLY A 68 7.07 -29.05 9.09
C GLY A 68 5.91 -30.01 9.43
N THR A 69 4.81 -29.50 9.95
CA THR A 69 3.54 -30.25 10.10
C THR A 69 2.48 -29.71 9.14
N TRP A 70 1.38 -30.45 8.95
CA TRP A 70 0.22 -29.98 8.18
C TRP A 70 -0.42 -28.70 8.76
N TRP A 71 -0.23 -28.44 10.05
CA TRP A 71 -0.69 -27.20 10.70
C TRP A 71 0.06 -25.94 10.25
N ALA A 72 1.21 -26.09 9.58
CA ALA A 72 1.94 -24.96 9.02
C ALA A 72 1.11 -24.20 7.97
N ILE A 73 0.28 -24.89 7.19
CA ILE A 73 -0.54 -24.27 6.15
C ILE A 73 -1.52 -23.23 6.74
N PRO A 74 -2.44 -23.60 7.66
CA PRO A 74 -3.35 -22.62 8.25
C PRO A 74 -2.62 -21.57 9.11
N ALA A 75 -1.51 -21.93 9.76
CA ALA A 75 -0.75 -20.97 10.57
C ALA A 75 -0.07 -19.89 9.72
N PHE A 76 0.59 -20.27 8.62
CA PHE A 76 1.13 -19.30 7.67
C PHE A 76 0.02 -18.55 6.95
N ALA A 77 -1.12 -19.16 6.60
CA ALA A 77 -2.24 -18.42 6.03
C ALA A 77 -2.73 -17.28 6.96
N LEU A 78 -2.87 -17.56 8.26
CA LEU A 78 -3.22 -16.55 9.27
C LEU A 78 -2.15 -15.44 9.37
N TYR A 79 -0.88 -15.82 9.48
CA TYR A 79 0.23 -14.87 9.50
C TYR A 79 0.26 -13.98 8.26
N GLY A 80 0.04 -14.59 7.09
CA GLY A 80 -0.06 -13.89 5.81
C GLY A 80 -1.15 -12.84 5.81
N VAL A 81 -2.35 -13.18 6.25
CA VAL A 81 -3.47 -12.22 6.32
C VAL A 81 -3.13 -11.06 7.27
N MET A 82 -2.54 -11.35 8.44
CA MET A 82 -2.08 -10.28 9.34
C MET A 82 -0.98 -9.43 8.71
N TYR A 83 -0.11 -10.02 7.89
CA TYR A 83 0.98 -9.32 7.26
C TYR A 83 0.53 -8.48 6.06
N GLY A 84 -0.11 -9.09 5.06
CA GLY A 84 -0.36 -8.49 3.75
C GLY A 84 -1.78 -7.99 3.51
N SER A 85 -2.74 -8.28 4.41
CA SER A 85 -4.08 -7.69 4.34
C SER A 85 -4.33 -6.70 5.47
N ALA A 86 -3.98 -7.06 6.71
CA ALA A 86 -4.26 -6.20 7.84
C ALA A 86 -3.34 -4.96 7.90
N SER A 87 -2.17 -4.98 7.27
CA SER A 87 -1.30 -3.81 7.09
C SER A 87 -1.94 -2.72 6.25
N ASP A 88 -2.86 -3.06 5.34
CA ASP A 88 -3.40 -2.13 4.35
C ASP A 88 -4.08 -0.92 5.02
N ALA A 89 -4.99 -1.19 5.96
CA ALA A 89 -5.63 -0.14 6.74
C ALA A 89 -4.64 0.74 7.52
N ARG A 90 -3.47 0.20 7.90
CA ARG A 90 -2.45 0.93 8.68
C ARG A 90 -1.66 1.87 7.79
N TRP A 91 -1.22 1.46 6.60
CA TRP A 91 -0.58 2.42 5.70
C TRP A 91 -1.58 3.49 5.27
N HIS A 92 -2.86 3.14 5.06
CA HIS A 92 -3.86 4.09 4.61
C HIS A 92 -4.07 5.21 5.64
N GLU A 93 -4.53 4.85 6.84
CA GLU A 93 -4.89 5.82 7.88
C GLU A 93 -3.67 6.55 8.47
N CYS A 94 -2.54 5.85 8.63
CA CYS A 94 -1.30 6.50 9.08
C CYS A 94 -0.64 7.32 7.97
N GLY A 95 -0.87 6.98 6.70
CA GLY A 95 -0.43 7.75 5.54
C GLY A 95 -1.10 9.13 5.48
N HIS A 96 -2.39 9.19 5.81
CA HIS A 96 -3.15 10.43 6.03
C HIS A 96 -2.76 11.18 7.29
N ARG A 97 -2.00 10.55 8.19
CA ARG A 97 -1.61 11.07 9.51
C ARG A 97 -2.82 11.43 10.37
N THR A 98 -3.89 10.65 10.26
CA THR A 98 -5.16 10.86 10.97
C THR A 98 -5.37 9.87 12.12
N ALA A 99 -4.71 8.71 12.12
CA ALA A 99 -4.79 7.74 13.22
C ALA A 99 -4.29 8.32 14.56
N PHE A 100 -3.05 8.79 14.61
CA PHE A 100 -2.44 9.33 15.83
C PHE A 100 -2.33 10.85 15.79
N ARG A 101 -2.32 11.49 16.97
CA ARG A 101 -1.98 12.91 17.11
C ARG A 101 -0.52 13.19 16.75
N SER A 102 0.37 12.23 16.99
CA SER A 102 1.81 12.33 16.69
C SER A 102 2.08 12.00 15.23
N ARG A 103 2.61 12.96 14.47
CA ARG A 103 3.04 12.75 13.07
C ARG A 103 4.09 11.64 12.97
N ARG A 104 5.07 11.62 13.88
CA ARG A 104 6.14 10.61 13.90
C ARG A 104 5.58 9.20 14.09
N THR A 105 4.59 9.03 14.97
CA THR A 105 3.99 7.72 15.23
C THR A 105 3.26 7.21 13.98
N ASN A 106 2.49 8.08 13.33
CA ASN A 106 1.87 7.75 12.05
C ASN A 106 2.93 7.38 10.99
N ASP A 107 3.98 8.19 10.83
CA ASP A 107 4.99 7.96 9.80
C ASP A 107 5.76 6.63 10.02
N VAL A 108 6.05 6.24 11.26
CA VAL A 108 6.68 4.95 11.58
C VAL A 108 5.78 3.78 11.19
N ILE A 109 4.51 3.80 11.62
CA ILE A 109 3.56 2.71 11.32
C ILE A 109 3.29 2.66 9.82
N TYR A 110 3.16 3.82 9.17
CA TYR A 110 3.01 3.95 7.73
C TYR A 110 4.13 3.26 6.97
N HIS A 111 5.40 3.51 7.31
CA HIS A 111 6.52 2.88 6.61
C HIS A 111 6.60 1.38 6.82
N ILE A 112 6.28 0.89 8.03
CA ILE A 112 6.21 -0.55 8.30
C ILE A 112 5.11 -1.18 7.44
N ALA A 113 3.91 -0.63 7.45
CA ALA A 113 2.78 -1.16 6.70
C ALA A 113 3.00 -1.06 5.18
N ALA A 114 3.54 0.06 4.68
CA ALA A 114 3.89 0.20 3.27
C ALA A 114 4.92 -0.83 2.81
N PHE A 115 5.92 -1.15 3.65
CA PHE A 115 6.87 -2.22 3.36
C PHE A 115 6.19 -3.59 3.28
N MET A 116 5.28 -3.85 4.22
CA MET A 116 4.50 -5.10 4.24
C MET A 116 3.56 -5.24 3.04
N ASP A 117 3.01 -4.14 2.54
CA ASP A 117 2.17 -4.12 1.33
C ASP A 117 2.95 -3.98 0.02
N PHE A 118 4.29 -3.99 0.10
CA PHE A 118 5.21 -3.85 -1.03
C PHE A 118 5.00 -2.55 -1.81
N ARG A 119 4.80 -1.44 -1.09
CA ARG A 119 4.58 -0.09 -1.66
C ARG A 119 5.75 0.82 -1.33
N GLU A 120 6.31 1.50 -2.34
CA GLU A 120 7.35 2.50 -2.12
C GLU A 120 6.76 3.71 -1.38
N PRO A 121 7.21 4.02 -0.15
CA PRO A 121 6.43 4.83 0.79
C PRO A 121 6.37 6.32 0.43
N ILE A 122 7.30 6.85 -0.36
CA ILE A 122 7.25 8.27 -0.72
C ILE A 122 6.32 8.47 -1.92
N SER A 123 6.54 7.75 -3.01
CA SER A 123 5.67 7.80 -4.19
C SER A 123 4.25 7.34 -3.87
N TRP A 124 4.07 6.30 -3.05
CA TRP A 124 2.73 5.83 -2.69
C TRP A 124 1.92 6.89 -1.95
N ARG A 125 2.54 7.67 -1.06
CA ARG A 125 1.85 8.77 -0.38
C ARG A 125 1.36 9.85 -1.35
N TRP A 126 2.16 10.17 -2.37
CA TRP A 126 1.80 11.15 -3.40
C TRP A 126 0.76 10.62 -4.39
N SER A 127 0.90 9.35 -4.80
CA SER A 127 -0.10 8.61 -5.55
C SER A 127 -1.45 8.66 -4.84
N HIS A 128 -1.45 8.38 -3.54
CA HIS A 128 -2.66 8.33 -2.75
C HIS A 128 -3.27 9.71 -2.53
N ALA A 129 -2.44 10.75 -2.35
CA ALA A 129 -2.94 12.13 -2.33
C ALA A 129 -3.63 12.50 -3.67
N ARG A 130 -3.03 12.12 -4.81
CA ARG A 130 -3.65 12.30 -6.13
C ARG A 130 -4.96 11.51 -6.26
N HIS A 131 -5.00 10.27 -5.78
CA HIS A 131 -6.21 9.46 -5.74
C HIS A 131 -7.34 10.15 -4.98
N HIS A 132 -7.09 10.76 -3.82
CA HIS A 132 -8.13 11.49 -3.07
C HIS A 132 -8.56 12.81 -3.71
N SER A 133 -7.70 13.46 -4.50
CA SER A 133 -8.07 14.66 -5.25
C SER A 133 -8.94 14.34 -6.47
N ASP A 134 -8.57 13.27 -7.20
CA ASP A 134 -9.11 12.97 -8.53
C ASP A 134 -9.66 11.52 -8.61
N THR A 135 -10.32 11.03 -7.56
CA THR A 135 -10.74 9.61 -7.43
C THR A 135 -11.53 9.13 -8.65
N ILE A 136 -11.16 7.97 -9.19
CA ILE A 136 -11.77 7.31 -10.36
C ILE A 136 -11.71 8.09 -11.69
N ILE A 137 -11.08 9.27 -11.71
CA ILE A 137 -10.89 10.05 -12.93
C ILE A 137 -9.80 9.39 -13.78
N VAL A 138 -10.23 8.81 -14.89
CA VAL A 138 -9.35 8.10 -15.83
C VAL A 138 -8.26 9.03 -16.36
N GLY A 139 -7.01 8.59 -16.31
CA GLY A 139 -5.84 9.38 -16.71
C GLY A 139 -5.30 10.31 -15.61
N ARG A 140 -6.00 10.45 -14.48
CA ARG A 140 -5.56 11.25 -13.32
C ARG A 140 -5.28 10.40 -12.09
N ASP A 141 -6.16 9.45 -11.79
CA ASP A 141 -6.05 8.58 -10.63
C ASP A 141 -5.08 7.40 -10.87
N PRO A 142 -3.92 7.36 -10.19
CA PRO A 142 -2.97 6.25 -10.31
C PRO A 142 -3.44 4.95 -9.64
N GLU A 143 -4.51 4.99 -8.83
CA GLU A 143 -4.93 3.89 -7.96
C GLU A 143 -6.20 3.17 -8.45
N ILE A 144 -6.58 3.35 -9.73
CA ILE A 144 -7.68 2.58 -10.36
C ILE A 144 -7.26 1.11 -10.54
N ALA A 145 -7.41 0.32 -9.49
CA ALA A 145 -7.01 -1.09 -9.45
C ALA A 145 -7.87 -1.98 -10.38
N PHE A 146 -9.17 -1.70 -10.45
CA PHE A 146 -10.15 -2.49 -11.21
C PHE A 146 -10.74 -1.69 -12.37
N GLN A 147 -9.96 -1.58 -13.43
CA GLN A 147 -10.36 -0.87 -14.64
C GLN A 147 -11.57 -1.55 -15.32
N ARG A 148 -12.48 -0.74 -15.86
CA ARG A 148 -13.67 -1.26 -16.55
C ARG A 148 -13.25 -2.09 -17.77
N GLY A 149 -13.68 -3.35 -17.78
CA GLY A 149 -13.32 -4.31 -18.82
C GLY A 149 -11.96 -4.99 -18.64
N ALA A 150 -11.33 -4.86 -17.46
CA ALA A 150 -10.15 -5.64 -17.12
C ALA A 150 -10.47 -7.16 -17.12
N PRO A 151 -9.60 -8.00 -17.69
CA PRO A 151 -9.77 -9.46 -17.63
C PRO A 151 -9.83 -9.95 -16.19
N LEU A 152 -10.68 -10.96 -15.91
CA LEU A 152 -10.76 -11.60 -14.58
C LEU A 152 -9.41 -12.11 -14.09
N LEU A 153 -8.53 -12.50 -15.02
CA LEU A 153 -7.15 -12.90 -14.72
C LEU A 153 -6.38 -11.80 -13.95
N ASN A 154 -6.60 -10.52 -14.25
CA ASN A 154 -5.95 -9.43 -13.55
C ASN A 154 -6.36 -9.39 -12.07
N THR A 155 -7.64 -9.65 -11.78
CA THR A 155 -8.15 -9.77 -10.41
C THR A 155 -7.56 -10.99 -9.71
N LEU A 156 -7.50 -12.14 -10.39
CA LEU A 156 -6.90 -13.36 -9.84
C LEU A 156 -5.42 -13.17 -9.50
N LEU A 157 -4.66 -12.51 -10.37
CA LEU A 157 -3.25 -12.20 -10.12
C LEU A 157 -3.07 -11.22 -8.95
N GLU A 158 -4.00 -10.28 -8.78
CA GLU A 158 -3.93 -9.30 -7.68
C GLU A 158 -4.26 -9.92 -6.32
N LEU A 159 -5.08 -10.98 -6.25
CA LEU A 159 -5.28 -11.76 -5.01
C LEU A 159 -3.94 -12.26 -4.42
N PHE A 160 -2.93 -12.44 -5.27
CA PHE A 160 -1.57 -12.86 -4.90
C PHE A 160 -0.53 -11.73 -5.04
N ALA A 161 -0.96 -10.47 -5.10
CA ALA A 161 -0.11 -9.29 -5.24
C ALA A 161 0.77 -9.25 -6.51
N ILE A 162 0.56 -10.13 -7.49
CA ILE A 162 1.53 -10.33 -8.58
C ILE A 162 1.67 -9.07 -9.42
N ARG A 163 0.55 -8.42 -9.77
CA ARG A 163 0.57 -7.18 -10.56
C ARG A 163 1.20 -6.04 -9.77
N THR A 164 0.81 -5.88 -8.50
CA THR A 164 1.42 -4.90 -7.59
C THR A 164 2.93 -5.10 -7.46
N ILE A 165 3.40 -6.32 -7.20
CA ILE A 165 4.83 -6.61 -7.03
C ILE A 165 5.61 -6.28 -8.29
N VAL A 166 5.11 -6.62 -9.48
CA VAL A 166 5.78 -6.27 -10.74
C VAL A 166 5.87 -4.76 -10.93
N ALA A 167 4.76 -4.04 -10.73
CA ALA A 167 4.70 -2.59 -10.90
C ALA A 167 5.62 -1.86 -9.89
N GLU A 168 5.50 -2.21 -8.61
CA GLU A 168 6.28 -1.61 -7.54
C GLU A 168 7.76 -2.01 -7.61
N SER A 169 8.10 -3.22 -8.06
CA SER A 169 9.51 -3.61 -8.28
C SER A 169 10.17 -2.76 -9.36
N LYS A 170 9.46 -2.53 -10.48
CA LYS A 170 9.94 -1.63 -11.54
C LYS A 170 10.14 -0.22 -10.98
N LYS A 171 9.18 0.29 -10.21
CA LYS A 171 9.25 1.61 -9.58
C LYS A 171 10.40 1.72 -8.59
N LEU A 172 10.58 0.75 -7.70
CA LEU A 172 11.69 0.68 -6.73
C LEU A 172 13.04 0.70 -7.45
N PHE A 173 13.23 -0.12 -8.49
CA PHE A 173 14.47 -0.13 -9.26
C PHE A 173 14.76 1.24 -9.88
N LEU A 174 13.77 1.79 -10.58
CA LEU A 174 13.86 3.09 -11.25
C LEU A 174 14.13 4.24 -10.28
N ASN A 175 13.44 4.28 -9.14
CA ASN A 175 13.68 5.25 -8.09
C ASN A 175 15.06 5.08 -7.46
N SER A 176 15.57 3.86 -7.26
CA SER A 176 16.89 3.65 -6.65
C SER A 176 18.06 4.27 -7.43
N ILE A 177 17.88 4.43 -8.75
CA ILE A 177 18.81 5.07 -9.68
C ILE A 177 18.41 6.52 -10.05
N GLY A 178 17.39 7.08 -9.40
CA GLY A 178 16.95 8.47 -9.58
C GLY A 178 16.20 8.73 -10.90
N ARG A 179 15.55 7.72 -11.48
CA ARG A 179 14.83 7.83 -12.75
C ARG A 179 13.36 7.39 -12.57
N PRO A 180 12.47 8.22 -12.00
CA PRO A 180 11.07 7.83 -11.77
C PRO A 180 10.35 7.46 -13.06
N THR A 181 9.25 6.69 -12.95
CA THR A 181 8.36 6.46 -14.09
C THR A 181 7.71 7.77 -14.54
N THR A 182 7.23 7.82 -15.78
CA THR A 182 6.47 8.98 -16.30
C THR A 182 5.23 9.27 -15.46
N GLU A 183 4.51 8.22 -15.06
CA GLU A 183 3.32 8.33 -14.19
C GLU A 183 3.69 8.91 -12.81
N GLN A 184 4.77 8.44 -12.18
CA GLN A 184 5.20 8.97 -10.89
C GLN A 184 5.61 10.43 -10.98
N ALA A 185 6.28 10.82 -12.06
CA ALA A 185 6.71 12.20 -12.27
C ALA A 185 5.53 13.18 -12.46
N ASP A 186 4.33 12.69 -12.78
CA ASP A 186 3.11 13.50 -12.91
C ASP A 186 2.51 13.87 -11.53
N PHE A 187 2.48 12.93 -10.58
CA PHE A 187 1.86 13.16 -9.27
C PHE A 187 2.84 13.47 -8.13
N GLN A 188 4.13 13.14 -8.27
CA GLN A 188 5.13 13.36 -7.21
C GLN A 188 6.00 14.60 -7.50
N PRO A 189 6.05 15.57 -6.57
CA PRO A 189 6.96 16.71 -6.67
C PRO A 189 8.43 16.30 -6.74
N ARG A 190 9.24 17.03 -7.50
CA ARG A 190 10.68 16.72 -7.70
C ARG A 190 11.48 16.81 -6.42
N GLU A 191 11.06 17.67 -5.50
CA GLU A 191 11.68 17.93 -4.20
C GLU A 191 11.62 16.70 -3.28
N GLU A 192 10.66 15.82 -3.51
CA GLU A 192 10.40 14.62 -2.70
C GLU A 192 11.15 13.38 -3.25
N MET A 193 11.70 13.47 -4.45
CA MET A 193 12.45 12.38 -5.10
C MET A 193 13.64 11.85 -4.28
N PRO A 194 14.42 12.66 -3.54
CA PRO A 194 15.47 12.14 -2.66
C PRO A 194 14.95 11.11 -1.65
N GLY A 195 13.72 11.28 -1.17
CA GLY A 195 13.04 10.32 -0.30
C GLY A 195 12.78 8.99 -1.00
N SER A 196 12.19 9.02 -2.20
CA SER A 196 11.94 7.81 -2.99
C SER A 196 13.24 7.07 -3.34
N ILE A 197 14.31 7.80 -3.66
CA ILE A 197 15.64 7.20 -3.93
C ILE A 197 16.14 6.43 -2.70
N LEU A 198 16.13 7.07 -1.53
CA LEU A 198 16.60 6.46 -0.29
C LEU A 198 15.79 5.22 0.09
N TRP A 199 14.47 5.36 0.15
CA TRP A 199 13.59 4.27 0.56
C TRP A 199 13.59 3.10 -0.43
N SER A 200 13.70 3.38 -1.73
CA SER A 200 13.83 2.31 -2.71
C SER A 200 15.11 1.51 -2.54
N ARG A 201 16.23 2.17 -2.21
CA ARG A 201 17.49 1.48 -1.88
C ARG A 201 17.38 0.65 -0.61
N ILE A 202 16.69 1.17 0.41
CA ILE A 202 16.43 0.44 1.67
C ILE A 202 15.60 -0.82 1.38
N TYR A 203 14.53 -0.72 0.58
CA TYR A 203 13.69 -1.87 0.22
C TYR A 203 14.50 -2.92 -0.55
N ILE A 204 15.25 -2.51 -1.57
CA ILE A 204 16.10 -3.41 -2.35
C ILE A 204 17.13 -4.11 -1.44
N ALA A 205 17.78 -3.35 -0.55
CA ALA A 205 18.73 -3.92 0.40
C ALA A 205 18.07 -4.90 1.38
N ALA A 206 16.86 -4.59 1.87
CA ALA A 206 16.11 -5.47 2.76
C ALA A 206 15.74 -6.78 2.06
N PHE A 207 15.19 -6.74 0.85
CA PHE A 207 14.84 -7.95 0.10
C PHE A 207 16.08 -8.75 -0.33
N ALA A 208 17.16 -8.08 -0.74
CA ALA A 208 18.44 -8.75 -0.99
C ALA A 208 18.99 -9.43 0.28
N GLY A 209 18.88 -8.77 1.43
CA GLY A 209 19.24 -9.33 2.72
C GLY A 209 18.44 -10.58 3.07
N VAL A 210 17.12 -10.58 2.84
CA VAL A 210 16.26 -11.76 3.01
C VAL A 210 16.67 -12.88 2.04
N SER A 211 16.97 -12.57 0.77
CA SER A 211 17.45 -13.57 -0.19
C SER A 211 18.77 -14.21 0.23
N VAL A 212 19.73 -13.40 0.68
CA VAL A 212 21.01 -13.90 1.22
C VAL A 212 20.77 -14.75 2.45
N TRP A 213 19.87 -14.34 3.35
CA TRP A 213 19.52 -15.12 4.54
C TRP A 213 18.94 -16.49 4.17
N CYS A 214 18.04 -16.56 3.18
CA CYS A 214 17.51 -17.82 2.68
C CYS A 214 18.62 -18.75 2.16
N ILE A 215 19.60 -18.21 1.44
CA ILE A 215 20.74 -18.97 0.90
C ILE A 215 21.63 -19.49 2.03
N VAL A 216 22.00 -18.64 2.99
CA VAL A 216 22.88 -18.99 4.11
C VAL A 216 22.28 -20.09 4.98
N VAL A 217 20.98 -20.05 5.23
CA VAL A 217 20.28 -21.07 6.04
C VAL A 217 19.88 -22.29 5.21
N GLY A 218 19.94 -22.21 3.87
CA GLY A 218 19.46 -23.27 2.98
C GLY A 218 17.95 -23.50 3.08
N SER A 219 17.17 -22.45 3.37
CA SER A 219 15.73 -22.55 3.60
C SER A 219 15.00 -21.29 3.13
N VAL A 220 13.79 -21.44 2.59
CA VAL A 220 12.89 -20.33 2.25
C VAL A 220 12.26 -19.67 3.49
N LEU A 221 12.47 -20.23 4.68
CA LEU A 221 11.80 -19.80 5.90
C LEU A 221 11.95 -18.29 6.20
N PRO A 222 13.11 -17.63 6.03
CA PRO A 222 13.19 -16.18 6.20
C PRO A 222 12.22 -15.41 5.26
N ALA A 223 12.13 -15.81 4.00
CA ALA A 223 11.20 -15.22 3.04
C ALA A 223 9.74 -15.53 3.36
N MET A 224 9.45 -16.67 4.01
CA MET A 224 8.11 -16.98 4.52
C MET A 224 7.66 -16.01 5.61
N PHE A 225 8.58 -15.29 6.27
CA PHE A 225 8.24 -14.27 7.26
C PHE A 225 8.35 -12.83 6.72
N ILE A 226 9.14 -12.59 5.67
CA ILE A 226 9.38 -11.25 5.11
C ILE A 226 9.29 -11.30 3.59
N GLY A 227 8.36 -10.52 3.01
CA GLY A 227 8.14 -10.43 1.56
C GLY A 227 7.11 -11.42 1.01
N LEU A 228 7.30 -12.74 1.15
CA LEU A 228 6.29 -13.71 0.67
C LEU A 228 4.91 -13.59 1.34
N PRO A 229 4.77 -13.15 2.60
CA PRO A 229 3.44 -12.94 3.18
C PRO A 229 2.59 -11.92 2.41
N THR A 230 3.20 -10.98 1.68
CA THR A 230 2.47 -10.09 0.76
C THR A 230 1.81 -10.90 -0.36
N ILE A 231 2.43 -11.96 -0.84
CA ILE A 231 1.89 -12.81 -1.93
C ILE A 231 0.78 -13.71 -1.40
N TYR A 232 1.02 -14.47 -0.32
CA TYR A 232 0.03 -15.45 0.15
C TYR A 232 -1.01 -14.85 1.11
N GLY A 233 -0.86 -13.59 1.52
CA GLY A 233 -1.65 -12.95 2.56
C GLY A 233 -2.51 -11.76 2.13
N ARG A 234 -2.35 -11.26 0.90
CA ARG A 234 -3.03 -10.03 0.41
C ARG A 234 -4.48 -10.23 -0.04
N TRP A 235 -4.88 -11.47 -0.31
CA TRP A 235 -6.17 -11.79 -0.92
C TRP A 235 -7.39 -11.14 -0.21
N LEU A 236 -7.38 -11.03 1.12
CA LEU A 236 -8.51 -10.48 1.87
C LEU A 236 -8.64 -8.96 1.66
N MET A 237 -7.52 -8.24 1.59
CA MET A 237 -7.52 -6.82 1.22
C MET A 237 -8.13 -6.61 -0.16
N VAL A 238 -7.77 -7.46 -1.14
CA VAL A 238 -8.32 -7.37 -2.51
C VAL A 238 -9.84 -7.58 -2.51
N VAL A 239 -10.35 -8.52 -1.71
CA VAL A 239 -11.80 -8.71 -1.55
C VAL A 239 -12.46 -7.43 -1.04
N TYR A 240 -11.90 -6.77 -0.02
CA TYR A 240 -12.42 -5.49 0.46
C TYR A 240 -12.32 -4.39 -0.60
N GLY A 241 -11.18 -4.27 -1.27
CA GLY A 241 -10.95 -3.25 -2.30
C GLY A 241 -11.92 -3.37 -3.49
N ILE A 242 -12.24 -4.59 -3.92
CA ILE A 242 -13.26 -4.80 -4.96
C ILE A 242 -14.61 -4.26 -4.47
N THR A 243 -15.03 -4.56 -3.25
CA THR A 243 -16.34 -4.08 -2.75
C THR A 243 -16.41 -2.58 -2.51
N GLN A 244 -15.26 -1.90 -2.41
CA GLN A 244 -15.19 -0.45 -2.20
C GLN A 244 -15.15 0.35 -3.51
N HIS A 245 -14.62 -0.24 -4.59
CA HIS A 245 -14.30 0.48 -5.82
C HIS A 245 -14.87 -0.14 -7.12
N ALA A 246 -15.60 -1.26 -7.05
CA ALA A 246 -16.19 -1.93 -8.21
C ALA A 246 -17.59 -1.41 -8.58
#